data_AF-A0A1G0MK86-F1
#
_entry.id   AF-A0A1G0MK86-F1
#
_cell.length_a   1.000
_cell.length_b   1.000
_cell.length_c   1.000
_cell.angle_alpha   90.00
_cell.angle_beta   90.00
_cell.angle_gamma   90.00
#
_symmetry.space_group_name_H-M   'P 1'
#
loop_
_entity.id
_entity.type
_entity.pdbx_description
1 polymer ?
#
loop_
_entity_poly.entity_id
_entity_poly.type
_entity_poly.pdbx_seq_one_letter_code
_entity_poly.pdbx_strand_id
1 'polypeptide(L)'
;MTRYNALREVPATAGFKEGDVLFLCGELFGRGYANGIVDEARAKGMTIVGSTVGRRDADGQLRALTDEELATAEASLGGKIINIPLEAGFDMEPGSDGISPADRFKGVKPDDWASVTLDPAQIEYSKERGTERFRSNLGAVVAELEALLPANGNLLAVHTMAGGIPRARIFMPILNKLFKGQGDRFLSSEAFWNSDMGRLCATSFNEVTADTFGYLIEATAPLRERLSVRYAAYGYHGCEVLIDGAYSWQSYTPYLQGWAKMRLEDIAIAAWNNGIKATVYNCPEIQTNSSALFLGVENSLYPLLASLSREGEQEIARECQGLLKEGVTIDHLLERANAYLSDPLVTANRDLASWPQHNSPQQQEFMLNFSAELLGMNADQKEIVCAVLSRGVFQGVGRLMFDSSWEPKAPLYWLNHDVIARRLARKD
;
A
#
# COMPACT_ATOMS: atom_id res chain seq x y z
N MET A 1 -12.93 -21.78 4.47
CA MET A 1 -11.87 -21.40 3.51
C MET A 1 -10.76 -20.75 4.31
N THR A 2 -9.49 -21.06 4.00
CA THR A 2 -8.36 -20.35 4.58
C THR A 2 -8.32 -18.91 4.05
N ARG A 3 -7.98 -17.93 4.89
CA ARG A 3 -7.84 -16.51 4.50
C ARG A 3 -6.79 -16.32 3.39
N TYR A 4 -5.74 -17.14 3.46
CA TYR A 4 -4.68 -17.18 2.46
C TYR A 4 -5.14 -17.77 1.12
N ASN A 5 -4.99 -17.01 0.05
CA ASN A 5 -5.34 -17.41 -1.31
C ASN A 5 -4.30 -16.89 -2.31
N ALA A 6 -3.25 -17.68 -2.56
CA ALA A 6 -2.21 -17.31 -3.52
C ALA A 6 -2.71 -17.42 -4.97
N LEU A 7 -2.54 -16.36 -5.75
CA LEU A 7 -2.75 -16.42 -7.19
C LEU A 7 -1.53 -17.14 -7.79
N ARG A 8 -1.69 -18.39 -8.22
CA ARG A 8 -0.60 -19.18 -8.79
C ARG A 8 -0.45 -19.00 -10.29
N GLU A 9 -1.58 -18.98 -10.99
CA GLU A 9 -1.62 -18.89 -12.44
C GLU A 9 -1.83 -17.44 -12.88
N VAL A 10 -1.10 -17.05 -13.93
CA VAL A 10 -1.30 -15.74 -14.56
C VAL A 10 -2.71 -15.74 -15.18
N PRO A 11 -3.58 -14.78 -14.82
CA PRO A 11 -4.95 -14.73 -15.33
C PRO A 11 -5.00 -14.55 -16.85
N ALA A 12 -6.14 -14.91 -17.44
CA ALA A 12 -6.41 -14.61 -18.84
C ALA A 12 -6.48 -13.09 -19.06
N THR A 13 -6.12 -12.64 -20.26
CA THR A 13 -6.17 -11.22 -20.61
C THR A 13 -7.57 -10.65 -20.41
N ALA A 14 -7.66 -9.52 -19.69
CA ALA A 14 -8.93 -8.84 -19.47
C ALA A 14 -9.57 -8.36 -20.77
N GLY A 15 -10.91 -8.37 -20.79
CA GLY A 15 -11.73 -7.88 -21.90
C GLY A 15 -12.05 -6.38 -21.87
N PHE A 16 -11.43 -5.61 -20.97
CA PHE A 16 -11.59 -4.15 -20.92
C PHE A 16 -11.07 -3.49 -22.21
N LYS A 17 -11.74 -2.41 -22.64
CA LYS A 17 -11.48 -1.77 -23.93
C LYS A 17 -11.91 -0.30 -23.95
N GLU A 18 -11.74 0.34 -25.10
CA GLU A 18 -12.31 1.66 -25.39
C GLU A 18 -13.81 1.70 -25.08
N GLY A 19 -14.22 2.77 -24.38
CA GLY A 19 -15.57 2.95 -23.85
C GLY A 19 -15.77 2.45 -22.41
N ASP A 20 -14.86 1.62 -21.87
CA ASP A 20 -14.83 1.31 -20.44
C ASP A 20 -14.06 2.38 -19.65
N VAL A 21 -14.30 2.45 -18.34
CA VAL A 21 -13.72 3.49 -17.47
C VAL A 21 -12.92 2.87 -16.32
N LEU A 22 -11.72 3.38 -16.09
CA LEU A 22 -10.99 3.18 -14.84
C LEU A 22 -11.17 4.42 -13.97
N PHE A 23 -11.64 4.22 -12.74
CA PHE A 23 -11.69 5.27 -11.72
C PHE A 23 -10.66 5.02 -10.63
N LEU A 24 -9.69 5.92 -10.47
CA LEU A 24 -8.68 5.87 -9.43
C LEU A 24 -9.16 6.66 -8.19
N CYS A 25 -9.58 5.93 -7.15
CA CYS A 25 -9.95 6.48 -5.85
C CYS A 25 -8.72 6.54 -4.94
N GLY A 26 -8.16 7.74 -4.83
CA GLY A 26 -6.82 8.05 -4.34
C GLY A 26 -6.04 8.86 -5.38
N GLU A 27 -4.86 9.35 -5.00
CA GLU A 27 -4.01 10.19 -5.86
C GLU A 27 -2.78 9.39 -6.33
N LEU A 28 -2.41 9.56 -7.60
CA LEU A 28 -1.25 8.87 -8.19
C LEU A 28 0.04 9.62 -7.83
N PHE A 29 0.94 8.96 -7.12
CA PHE A 29 2.22 9.54 -6.72
C PHE A 29 3.39 8.77 -7.33
N GLY A 30 4.25 9.46 -8.08
CA GLY A 30 5.58 9.03 -8.50
C GLY A 30 5.71 7.51 -8.76
N ARG A 31 6.65 6.86 -8.07
CA ARG A 31 6.86 5.40 -8.12
C ARG A 31 5.95 4.69 -7.11
N GLY A 32 4.78 4.27 -7.55
CA GLY A 32 3.82 3.50 -6.74
C GLY A 32 3.10 2.41 -7.55
N TYR A 33 2.54 1.43 -6.84
CA TYR A 33 1.83 0.29 -7.43
C TYR A 33 0.74 0.67 -8.44
N ALA A 34 0.01 1.75 -8.17
CA ALA A 34 -1.12 2.20 -8.97
C ALA A 34 -0.74 2.57 -10.42
N ASN A 35 0.53 2.93 -10.69
CA ASN A 35 0.97 3.22 -12.05
C ASN A 35 0.75 2.02 -12.98
N GLY A 36 1.06 0.80 -12.51
CA GLY A 36 0.96 -0.40 -13.33
C GLY A 36 -0.47 -0.64 -13.85
N ILE A 37 -1.48 -0.59 -12.98
CA ILE A 37 -2.87 -0.85 -13.41
C ILE A 37 -3.44 0.30 -14.26
N VAL A 38 -3.02 1.55 -14.01
CA VAL A 38 -3.41 2.71 -14.82
C VAL A 38 -2.79 2.62 -16.22
N ASP A 39 -1.52 2.22 -16.31
CA ASP A 39 -0.83 2.04 -17.59
C ASP A 39 -1.49 0.94 -18.43
N GLU A 40 -1.91 -0.15 -17.80
CA GLU A 40 -2.65 -1.23 -18.47
C GLU A 40 -4.03 -0.78 -18.99
N ALA A 41 -4.78 -0.04 -18.17
CA ALA A 41 -6.05 0.53 -18.59
C ALA A 41 -5.88 1.50 -19.77
N ARG A 42 -4.85 2.34 -19.73
CA ARG A 42 -4.52 3.27 -20.81
C ARG A 42 -4.14 2.52 -22.09
N ALA A 43 -3.33 1.46 -21.97
CA ALA A 43 -2.94 0.63 -23.11
C ALA A 43 -4.13 -0.07 -23.79
N LYS A 44 -5.22 -0.33 -23.05
CA LYS A 44 -6.48 -0.85 -23.60
C LYS A 44 -7.45 0.22 -24.10
N GLY A 45 -7.08 1.50 -24.03
CA GLY A 45 -7.91 2.62 -24.47
C GLY A 45 -9.06 2.96 -23.52
N MET A 46 -9.02 2.50 -22.27
CA MET A 46 -10.04 2.89 -21.28
C MET A 46 -9.95 4.39 -20.98
N THR A 47 -11.09 4.99 -20.64
CA THR A 47 -11.09 6.36 -20.10
C THR A 47 -10.55 6.34 -18.67
N ILE A 48 -9.53 7.14 -18.39
CA ILE A 48 -8.93 7.25 -17.05
C ILE A 48 -9.51 8.47 -16.34
N VAL A 49 -10.13 8.25 -15.19
CA VAL A 49 -10.63 9.28 -14.29
C VAL A 49 -10.01 9.10 -12.91
N GLY A 50 -9.53 10.17 -12.30
CA GLY A 50 -8.95 10.16 -10.96
C GLY A 50 -9.68 11.06 -9.99
N SER A 51 -9.39 10.86 -8.71
CA SER A 51 -9.73 11.79 -7.63
C SER A 51 -8.49 12.55 -7.15
N THR A 52 -8.69 13.58 -6.33
CA THR A 52 -7.63 14.26 -5.60
C THR A 52 -7.90 14.24 -4.10
N VAL A 53 -6.85 14.22 -3.28
CA VAL A 53 -7.02 14.47 -1.84
C VAL A 53 -7.17 15.95 -1.51
N GLY A 54 -7.01 16.84 -2.51
CA GLY A 54 -6.94 18.28 -2.32
C GLY A 54 -5.63 18.73 -1.69
N ARG A 55 -5.60 19.97 -1.20
CA ARG A 55 -4.47 20.54 -0.46
C ARG A 55 -4.99 21.25 0.78
N ARG A 56 -4.13 21.47 1.76
CA ARG A 56 -4.43 22.35 2.90
C ARG A 56 -3.66 23.66 2.78
N ASP A 57 -4.35 24.76 3.03
CA ASP A 57 -3.74 26.08 3.14
C ASP A 57 -2.95 26.22 4.44
N ALA A 58 -2.22 27.34 4.59
CA ALA A 58 -1.36 27.57 5.76
C ALA A 58 -2.14 27.64 7.10
N ASP A 59 -3.43 27.97 7.05
CA ASP A 59 -4.35 27.95 8.18
C ASP A 59 -4.95 26.56 8.46
N GLY A 60 -4.60 25.58 7.63
CA GLY A 60 -5.07 24.21 7.73
C GLY A 60 -6.40 23.92 7.03
N GLN A 61 -7.02 24.89 6.35
CA GLN A 61 -8.27 24.64 5.62
C GLN A 61 -8.06 23.74 4.41
N LEU A 62 -8.91 22.72 4.25
CA LEU A 62 -8.89 21.81 3.10
C LEU A 62 -9.54 22.49 1.90
N ARG A 63 -8.84 22.49 0.76
CA ARG A 63 -9.30 23.08 -0.50
C ARG A 63 -9.09 22.14 -1.68
N ALA A 64 -9.82 22.43 -2.75
CA ALA A 64 -9.57 21.85 -4.06
C ALA A 64 -8.19 22.28 -4.62
N LEU A 65 -7.73 21.59 -5.66
CA LEU A 65 -6.54 21.96 -6.39
C LEU A 65 -6.76 23.29 -7.13
N THR A 66 -5.71 24.10 -7.23
CA THR A 66 -5.67 25.23 -8.17
C THR A 66 -5.61 24.70 -9.61
N ASP A 67 -5.86 25.56 -10.61
CA ASP A 67 -5.79 25.15 -12.02
C ASP A 67 -4.41 24.58 -12.42
N GLU A 68 -3.32 25.14 -11.87
CA GLU A 68 -1.96 24.65 -12.11
C GLU A 68 -1.69 23.29 -11.44
N GLU A 69 -2.13 23.13 -10.19
CA GLU A 69 -2.03 21.86 -9.47
C GLU A 69 -2.85 20.77 -10.17
N LEU A 70 -4.06 21.11 -10.63
CA LEU A 70 -4.96 20.22 -11.35
C LEU A 70 -4.35 19.80 -12.69
N ALA A 71 -3.88 20.73 -13.51
CA ALA A 71 -3.26 20.42 -14.79
C ALA A 71 -2.03 19.51 -14.63
N THR A 72 -1.22 19.74 -13.58
CA THR A 72 -0.06 18.90 -13.27
C THR A 72 -0.50 17.49 -12.87
N ALA A 73 -1.53 17.37 -12.03
CA ALA A 73 -2.03 16.09 -11.56
C ALA A 73 -2.69 15.29 -12.71
N GLU A 74 -3.46 15.95 -13.60
CA GLU A 74 -4.06 15.33 -14.78
C GLU A 74 -3.01 14.86 -15.78
N ALA A 75 -1.95 15.65 -16.00
CA ALA A 75 -0.83 15.25 -16.84
C ALA A 75 -0.10 14.02 -16.27
N SER A 76 0.07 13.94 -14.94
CA SER A 76 0.68 12.77 -14.29
C SER A 76 -0.20 11.54 -14.36
N LEU A 77 -1.52 11.69 -14.23
CA LEU A 77 -2.48 10.58 -14.34
C LEU A 77 -2.65 10.12 -15.80
N GLY A 78 -2.53 11.04 -16.76
CA GLY A 78 -2.92 10.83 -18.15
C GLY A 78 -4.44 10.69 -18.30
N GLY A 79 -5.20 11.46 -17.53
CA GLY A 79 -6.66 11.40 -17.45
C GLY A 79 -7.26 12.55 -16.65
N LYS A 80 -8.58 12.68 -16.68
CA LYS A 80 -9.30 13.76 -15.96
C LYS A 80 -9.24 13.53 -14.46
N ILE A 81 -9.12 14.59 -13.66
CA ILE A 81 -9.27 14.54 -12.21
C ILE A 81 -10.54 15.27 -11.78
N ILE A 82 -11.36 14.61 -10.97
CA ILE A 82 -12.50 15.22 -10.30
C ILE A 82 -11.96 16.05 -9.12
N ASN A 83 -12.01 17.37 -9.24
CA ASN A 83 -11.35 18.32 -8.34
C ASN A 83 -12.15 18.60 -7.05
N ILE A 84 -12.50 17.55 -6.33
CA ILE A 84 -13.17 17.61 -5.03
C ILE A 84 -12.24 16.93 -4.01
N PRO A 85 -11.91 17.57 -2.87
CA PRO A 85 -10.88 17.09 -1.97
C PRO A 85 -11.33 15.87 -1.15
N LEU A 86 -10.88 14.67 -1.54
CA LEU A 86 -11.08 13.40 -0.83
C LEU A 86 -9.96 13.11 0.18
N GLU A 87 -9.63 14.08 1.04
CA GLU A 87 -8.69 13.82 2.14
C GLU A 87 -9.34 12.85 3.15
N ALA A 88 -8.82 11.63 3.24
CA ALA A 88 -9.28 10.65 4.23
C ALA A 88 -8.71 10.92 5.63
N GLY A 89 -9.33 10.32 6.65
CA GLY A 89 -8.90 10.46 8.04
C GLY A 89 -9.44 11.71 8.73
N PHE A 90 -9.05 11.87 10.00
CA PHE A 90 -9.66 12.83 10.91
C PHE A 90 -8.66 13.52 11.85
N ASP A 91 -7.36 13.28 11.66
CA ASP A 91 -6.31 13.78 12.56
C ASP A 91 -6.25 15.31 12.66
N MET A 92 -6.77 16.00 11.64
CA MET A 92 -6.88 17.46 11.58
C MET A 92 -8.30 17.99 11.84
N GLU A 93 -9.27 17.11 12.11
CA GLU A 93 -10.64 17.51 12.41
C GLU A 93 -10.76 17.93 13.89
N PRO A 94 -11.18 19.17 14.19
CA PRO A 94 -11.29 19.63 15.57
C PRO A 94 -12.32 18.81 16.37
N GLY A 95 -11.94 18.48 17.60
CA GLY A 95 -12.86 17.95 18.61
C GLY A 95 -13.96 18.97 18.96
N SER A 96 -14.88 18.56 19.83
CA SER A 96 -15.92 19.46 20.37
C SER A 96 -15.33 20.63 21.17
N ASP A 97 -14.12 20.44 21.69
CA ASP A 97 -13.30 21.45 22.38
C ASP A 97 -12.49 22.35 21.43
N GLY A 98 -12.60 22.15 20.11
CA GLY A 98 -11.88 22.91 19.09
C GLY A 98 -10.43 22.47 18.87
N ILE A 99 -9.97 21.39 19.51
CA ILE A 99 -8.59 20.88 19.38
C ILE A 99 -8.59 19.61 18.53
N SER A 100 -7.84 19.59 17.42
CA SER A 100 -7.70 18.40 16.58
C SER A 100 -6.85 17.31 17.24
N PRO A 101 -7.00 16.03 16.87
CA PRO A 101 -6.16 14.95 17.38
C PRO A 101 -4.66 15.22 17.21
N ALA A 102 -4.22 15.77 16.08
CA ALA A 102 -2.83 16.14 15.86
C ALA A 102 -2.37 17.26 16.81
N ASP A 103 -3.24 18.24 17.07
CA ASP A 103 -2.91 19.38 17.93
C ASP A 103 -2.79 19.01 19.41
N ARG A 104 -3.38 17.90 19.85
CA ARG A 104 -3.21 17.38 21.23
C ARG A 104 -1.77 16.97 21.55
N PHE A 105 -0.94 16.79 20.55
CA PHE A 105 0.48 16.50 20.70
C PHE A 105 1.39 17.74 20.62
N LYS A 106 0.84 18.95 20.51
CA LYS A 106 1.64 20.18 20.50
C LYS A 106 2.43 20.31 21.80
N GLY A 107 3.75 20.47 21.68
CA GLY A 107 4.67 20.63 22.81
C GLY A 107 5.13 19.33 23.47
N VAL A 108 4.61 18.17 23.06
CA VAL A 108 5.06 16.86 23.56
C VAL A 108 6.49 16.59 23.10
N LYS A 109 7.36 16.20 24.03
CA LYS A 109 8.75 15.84 23.74
C LYS A 109 8.88 14.34 23.42
N PRO A 110 9.89 13.92 22.64
CA PRO A 110 10.11 12.51 22.28
C PRO A 110 10.31 11.53 23.45
N ASP A 111 10.63 12.01 24.65
CA ASP A 111 10.78 11.14 25.82
C ASP A 111 9.47 11.03 26.63
N ASP A 112 8.51 11.93 26.39
CA ASP A 112 7.21 12.00 27.07
C ASP A 112 6.06 11.39 26.24
N TRP A 113 6.33 10.87 25.04
CA TRP A 113 5.29 10.39 24.12
C TRP A 113 4.35 9.34 24.73
N ALA A 114 4.88 8.46 25.59
CA ALA A 114 4.13 7.37 26.21
C ALA A 114 3.22 7.83 27.37
N SER A 115 3.43 9.05 27.90
CA SER A 115 2.62 9.60 28.99
C SER A 115 1.45 10.45 28.50
N VAL A 116 1.37 10.70 27.18
CA VAL A 116 0.23 11.42 26.58
C VAL A 116 -1.04 10.60 26.80
N THR A 117 -2.07 11.28 27.30
CA THR A 117 -3.43 10.73 27.42
C THR A 117 -4.37 11.52 26.53
N LEU A 118 -5.22 10.80 25.80
CA LEU A 118 -6.22 11.36 24.90
C LEU A 118 -7.60 11.04 25.46
N ASP A 119 -8.49 12.03 25.46
CA ASP A 119 -9.91 11.80 25.77
C ASP A 119 -10.57 11.03 24.61
N PRO A 120 -11.03 9.78 24.82
CA PRO A 120 -11.65 8.99 23.76
C PRO A 120 -12.88 9.65 23.15
N ALA A 121 -13.64 10.43 23.93
CA ALA A 121 -14.84 11.11 23.44
C ALA A 121 -14.48 12.20 22.41
N GLN A 122 -13.37 12.91 22.61
CA GLN A 122 -12.92 13.91 21.63
C GLN A 122 -12.38 13.26 20.36
N ILE A 123 -11.67 12.13 20.48
CA ILE A 123 -11.16 11.39 19.32
C ILE A 123 -12.32 10.84 18.49
N GLU A 124 -13.35 10.26 19.11
CA GLU A 124 -14.52 9.77 18.37
C GLU A 124 -15.28 10.92 17.71
N TYR A 125 -15.47 12.05 18.38
CA TYR A 125 -16.12 13.22 17.79
C TYR A 125 -15.38 13.73 16.54
N SER A 126 -14.04 13.86 16.61
CA SER A 126 -13.24 14.24 15.45
C SER A 126 -13.37 13.23 14.31
N LYS A 127 -13.35 11.93 14.62
CA LYS A 127 -13.52 10.84 13.65
C LYS A 127 -14.86 10.92 12.95
N GLU A 128 -15.97 11.02 13.67
CA GLU A 128 -17.32 11.13 13.09
C GLU A 128 -17.40 12.28 12.07
N ARG A 129 -16.85 13.44 12.41
CA ARG A 129 -16.81 14.61 11.51
C ARG A 129 -15.92 14.38 10.28
N GLY A 130 -14.76 13.75 10.46
CA GLY A 130 -13.87 13.38 9.35
C GLY A 130 -14.53 12.39 8.39
N THR A 131 -15.21 11.39 8.93
CA THR A 131 -15.98 10.40 8.18
C THR A 131 -17.14 11.08 7.42
N GLU A 132 -17.90 11.96 8.07
CA GLU A 132 -18.98 12.73 7.43
C GLU A 132 -18.46 13.57 6.26
N ARG A 133 -17.38 14.34 6.47
CA ARG A 133 -16.73 15.13 5.43
C ARG A 133 -16.30 14.26 4.25
N PHE A 134 -15.61 13.15 4.51
CA PHE A 134 -15.14 12.25 3.47
C PHE A 134 -16.30 11.66 2.66
N ARG A 135 -17.34 11.15 3.34
CA ARG A 135 -18.51 10.54 2.68
C ARG A 135 -19.30 11.56 1.86
N SER A 136 -19.47 12.78 2.36
CA SER A 136 -20.11 13.87 1.62
C SER A 136 -19.34 14.20 0.34
N ASN A 137 -18.02 14.38 0.45
CA ASN A 137 -17.18 14.69 -0.71
C ASN A 137 -17.13 13.52 -1.70
N LEU A 138 -17.07 12.28 -1.22
CA LEU A 138 -17.11 11.09 -2.07
C LEU A 138 -18.42 10.97 -2.82
N GLY A 139 -19.56 11.30 -2.19
CA GLY A 139 -20.85 11.37 -2.88
C GLY A 139 -20.84 12.36 -4.03
N ALA A 140 -20.27 13.55 -3.81
CA ALA A 140 -20.11 14.56 -4.86
C ALA A 140 -19.16 14.09 -5.98
N VAL A 141 -18.05 13.42 -5.64
CA VAL A 141 -17.15 12.82 -6.63
C VAL A 141 -17.86 11.75 -7.45
N VAL A 142 -18.66 10.89 -6.83
CA VAL A 142 -19.42 9.85 -7.55
C VAL A 142 -20.45 10.47 -8.49
N ALA A 143 -21.09 11.59 -8.10
CA ALA A 143 -22.01 12.31 -8.98
C ALA A 143 -21.30 12.89 -10.22
N GLU A 144 -20.10 13.46 -10.06
CA GLU A 144 -19.30 13.91 -11.21
C GLU A 144 -18.78 12.76 -12.07
N LEU A 145 -18.37 11.66 -11.43
CA LEU A 145 -17.96 10.44 -12.12
C LEU A 145 -19.12 9.89 -12.96
N GLU A 146 -20.33 9.84 -12.41
CA GLU A 146 -21.51 9.33 -13.09
C GLU A 146 -21.77 10.02 -14.43
N ALA A 147 -21.58 11.35 -14.49
CA ALA A 147 -21.73 12.14 -15.70
C ALA A 147 -20.70 11.83 -16.80
N LEU A 148 -19.57 11.19 -16.44
CA LEU A 148 -18.51 10.77 -17.36
C LEU A 148 -18.65 9.30 -17.78
N LEU A 149 -19.47 8.51 -17.10
CA LEU A 149 -19.64 7.10 -17.39
C LEU A 149 -20.54 6.88 -18.61
N PRO A 150 -20.26 5.86 -19.44
CA PRO A 150 -21.17 5.47 -20.51
C PRO A 150 -22.50 4.96 -19.93
N ALA A 151 -23.57 4.88 -20.74
CA ALA A 151 -24.86 4.35 -20.29
C ALA A 151 -24.74 2.90 -19.78
N ASN A 152 -24.03 2.07 -20.54
CA ASN A 152 -23.69 0.68 -20.23
C ASN A 152 -22.18 0.47 -20.47
N GLY A 153 -21.56 -0.46 -19.76
CA GLY A 153 -20.13 -0.75 -19.91
C GLY A 153 -19.51 -1.29 -18.62
N ASN A 154 -18.18 -1.28 -18.56
CA ASN A 154 -17.44 -1.67 -17.37
C ASN A 154 -16.83 -0.47 -16.66
N LEU A 155 -16.88 -0.53 -15.33
CA LEU A 155 -16.15 0.39 -14.45
C LEU A 155 -15.19 -0.41 -13.58
N LEU A 156 -13.90 -0.13 -13.71
CA LEU A 156 -12.87 -0.62 -12.80
C LEU A 156 -12.54 0.48 -11.78
N ALA A 157 -13.08 0.36 -10.57
CA ALA A 157 -12.82 1.26 -9.47
C ALA A 157 -11.59 0.76 -8.67
N VAL A 158 -10.48 1.49 -8.76
CA VAL A 158 -9.21 1.14 -8.11
C VAL A 158 -9.03 2.00 -6.87
N HIS A 159 -9.01 1.38 -5.70
CA HIS A 159 -8.75 2.03 -4.42
C HIS A 159 -7.26 1.94 -4.06
N THR A 160 -6.66 3.09 -3.75
CA THR A 160 -5.22 3.20 -3.45
C THR A 160 -4.93 3.90 -2.14
N MET A 161 -5.95 4.29 -1.37
CA MET A 161 -5.76 5.02 -0.13
C MET A 161 -5.15 4.10 0.94
N ALA A 162 -4.01 4.52 1.47
CA ALA A 162 -3.33 3.90 2.60
C ALA A 162 -2.53 4.98 3.32
N GLY A 163 -2.56 4.99 4.65
CA GLY A 163 -1.98 6.09 5.42
C GLY A 163 -2.64 6.24 6.78
N GLY A 164 -2.73 7.48 7.26
CA GLY A 164 -3.35 7.81 8.53
C GLY A 164 -2.37 8.02 9.68
N ILE A 165 -1.08 8.22 9.42
CA ILE A 165 -0.18 8.70 10.49
C ILE A 165 -0.63 10.13 10.83
N PRO A 166 -1.02 10.43 12.08
CA PRO A 166 -1.48 11.77 12.44
C PRO A 166 -0.40 12.81 12.16
N ARG A 167 -0.80 13.97 11.63
CA ARG A 167 0.09 15.08 11.22
C ARG A 167 0.61 15.90 12.41
N ALA A 168 1.04 15.21 13.47
CA ALA A 168 1.70 15.81 14.61
C ALA A 168 3.23 15.61 14.54
N ARG A 169 3.99 16.68 14.85
CA ARG A 169 5.46 16.70 14.74
C ARG A 169 6.17 15.58 15.52
N ILE A 170 5.56 15.10 16.60
CA ILE A 170 6.12 14.06 17.46
C ILE A 170 6.15 12.67 16.79
N PHE A 171 5.32 12.38 15.80
CA PHE A 171 5.25 11.05 15.18
C PHE A 171 6.55 10.65 14.49
N MET A 172 7.16 11.52 13.70
CA MET A 172 8.35 11.15 12.93
C MET A 172 9.55 10.73 13.81
N PRO A 173 9.92 11.45 14.89
CA PRO A 173 10.94 10.98 15.82
C PRO A 173 10.63 9.61 16.45
N ILE A 174 9.37 9.37 16.85
CA ILE A 174 8.95 8.11 17.48
C ILE A 174 8.97 6.96 16.47
N LEU A 175 8.46 7.18 15.26
CA LEU A 175 8.49 6.19 14.18
C LEU A 175 9.92 5.89 13.74
N ASN A 176 10.83 6.87 13.74
CA ASN A 176 12.25 6.61 13.49
C ASN A 176 12.86 5.70 14.56
N LYS A 177 12.54 5.87 15.85
CA LYS A 177 12.97 4.93 16.91
C LYS A 177 12.34 3.55 16.69
N LEU A 178 11.06 3.50 16.31
CA LEU A 178 10.31 2.26 16.09
C LEU A 178 10.91 1.43 14.94
N PHE A 179 11.19 2.04 13.79
CA PHE A 179 11.65 1.31 12.59
C PHE A 179 13.17 1.19 12.46
N LYS A 180 13.94 2.14 13.04
CA LYS A 180 15.39 2.27 12.81
C LYS A 180 16.20 2.28 14.10
N GLY A 181 15.55 2.23 15.25
CA GLY A 181 16.23 2.24 16.55
C GLY A 181 16.94 0.91 16.84
N GLN A 182 18.17 0.99 17.31
CA GLN A 182 18.96 -0.15 17.81
C GLN A 182 19.51 0.22 19.19
N GLY A 183 19.84 -0.79 20.02
CA GLY A 183 20.33 -0.59 21.39
C GLY A 183 19.41 0.33 22.19
N ASP A 184 19.97 1.36 22.83
CA ASP A 184 19.23 2.33 23.64
C ASP A 184 18.19 3.16 22.86
N ARG A 185 18.24 3.15 21.53
CA ARG A 185 17.26 3.85 20.67
C ARG A 185 16.11 2.95 20.22
N PHE A 186 16.16 1.65 20.51
CA PHE A 186 15.09 0.71 20.17
C PHE A 186 13.77 1.14 20.82
N LEU A 187 12.68 1.03 20.04
CA LEU A 187 11.33 1.21 20.55
C LEU A 187 10.46 0.02 20.14
N SER A 188 9.86 -0.62 21.14
CA SER A 188 8.89 -1.70 20.92
C SER A 188 7.61 -1.15 20.28
N SER A 189 7.20 -1.79 19.18
CA SER A 189 5.92 -1.56 18.54
C SER A 189 4.75 -1.96 19.43
N GLU A 190 4.90 -2.99 20.28
CA GLU A 190 3.88 -3.36 21.28
C GLU A 190 3.66 -2.21 22.28
N ALA A 191 4.75 -1.65 22.83
CA ALA A 191 4.66 -0.51 23.73
C ALA A 191 4.03 0.70 23.03
N PHE A 192 4.36 0.92 21.75
CA PHE A 192 3.72 1.95 20.94
C PHE A 192 2.20 1.73 20.82
N TRP A 193 1.75 0.52 20.44
CA TRP A 193 0.33 0.21 20.29
C TRP A 193 -0.47 0.27 21.58
N ASN A 194 0.17 0.00 22.71
CA ASN A 194 -0.47 0.09 24.02
C ASN A 194 -0.64 1.54 24.52
N SER A 195 0.04 2.52 23.91
CA SER A 195 -0.11 3.95 24.19
C SER A 195 -1.30 4.59 23.47
N ASP A 196 -1.73 5.77 23.93
CA ASP A 196 -2.78 6.53 23.24
C ASP A 196 -2.33 7.06 21.87
N MET A 197 -1.03 7.28 21.68
CA MET A 197 -0.45 7.61 20.37
C MET A 197 -0.64 6.46 19.37
N GLY A 198 -0.39 5.22 19.82
CA GLY A 198 -0.65 4.02 19.03
C GLY A 198 -2.13 3.81 18.76
N ARG A 199 -2.99 3.96 19.77
CA ARG A 199 -4.45 3.84 19.60
C ARG A 199 -5.00 4.86 18.60
N LEU A 200 -4.55 6.11 18.63
CA LEU A 200 -4.93 7.11 17.64
C LEU A 200 -4.48 6.69 16.22
N CYS A 201 -3.25 6.18 16.08
CA CYS A 201 -2.78 5.61 14.83
C CYS A 201 -3.67 4.46 14.34
N ALA A 202 -4.09 3.55 15.23
CA ALA A 202 -4.93 2.40 14.86
C ALA A 202 -6.25 2.87 14.25
N THR A 203 -6.93 3.80 14.92
CA THR A 203 -8.19 4.37 14.47
C THR A 203 -8.03 5.10 13.14
N SER A 204 -6.98 5.93 13.01
CA SER A 204 -6.70 6.68 11.80
C SER A 204 -6.30 5.77 10.62
N PHE A 205 -5.55 4.70 10.87
CA PHE A 205 -5.20 3.70 9.85
C PHE A 205 -6.44 2.96 9.35
N ASN A 206 -7.35 2.57 10.24
CA ASN A 206 -8.61 1.96 9.84
C ASN A 206 -9.41 2.89 8.92
N GLU A 207 -9.61 4.15 9.31
CA GLU A 207 -10.38 5.11 8.50
C GLU A 207 -9.75 5.30 7.11
N VAL A 208 -8.44 5.54 7.04
CA VAL A 208 -7.76 5.87 5.77
C VAL A 208 -7.53 4.64 4.89
N THR A 209 -7.04 3.54 5.47
CA THR A 209 -6.51 2.39 4.73
C THR A 209 -7.57 1.34 4.44
N ALA A 210 -8.63 1.26 5.25
CA ALA A 210 -9.66 0.25 5.15
C ALA A 210 -11.04 0.85 4.84
N ASP A 211 -11.56 1.70 5.72
CA ASP A 211 -12.96 2.12 5.68
C ASP A 211 -13.30 2.93 4.43
N THR A 212 -12.35 3.71 3.91
CA THR A 212 -12.49 4.38 2.61
C THR A 212 -12.83 3.43 1.45
N PHE A 213 -12.41 2.16 1.50
CA PHE A 213 -12.81 1.17 0.49
C PHE A 213 -14.28 0.78 0.64
N GLY A 214 -14.76 0.61 1.88
CA GLY A 214 -16.18 0.39 2.17
C GLY A 214 -17.03 1.58 1.72
N TYR A 215 -16.58 2.80 2.02
CA TYR A 215 -17.27 4.03 1.61
C TYR A 215 -17.35 4.15 0.08
N LEU A 216 -16.30 3.78 -0.66
CA LEU A 216 -16.31 3.72 -2.13
C LEU A 216 -17.34 2.72 -2.65
N ILE A 217 -17.38 1.51 -2.09
CA ILE A 217 -18.34 0.47 -2.48
C ILE A 217 -19.78 0.94 -2.21
N GLU A 218 -20.03 1.58 -1.07
CA GLU A 218 -21.35 2.12 -0.73
C GLU A 218 -21.77 3.27 -1.64
N ALA A 219 -20.91 4.29 -1.81
CA ALA A 219 -21.23 5.49 -2.58
C ALA A 219 -21.49 5.18 -4.06
N THR A 220 -20.83 4.15 -4.61
CA THR A 220 -21.00 3.72 -6.01
C THR A 220 -22.09 2.66 -6.20
N ALA A 221 -22.91 2.38 -5.17
CA ALA A 221 -23.97 1.38 -5.27
C ALA A 221 -24.95 1.61 -6.43
N PRO A 222 -25.47 2.83 -6.69
CA PRO A 222 -26.38 3.07 -7.81
C PRO A 222 -25.77 2.75 -9.18
N LEU A 223 -24.45 2.95 -9.35
CA LEU A 223 -23.77 2.68 -10.62
C LEU A 223 -23.81 1.19 -11.01
N ARG A 224 -23.88 0.30 -10.02
CA ARG A 224 -23.92 -1.16 -10.24
C ARG A 224 -25.23 -1.66 -10.84
N GLU A 225 -26.29 -0.84 -10.81
CA GLU A 225 -27.58 -1.20 -11.42
C GLU A 225 -27.52 -1.23 -12.95
N ARG A 226 -26.59 -0.47 -13.54
CA ARG A 226 -26.45 -0.32 -15.00
C ARG A 226 -25.07 -0.71 -15.54
N LEU A 227 -24.03 -0.66 -14.71
CA LEU A 227 -22.65 -1.00 -15.10
C LEU A 227 -22.17 -2.29 -14.48
N SER A 228 -21.26 -2.96 -15.19
CA SER A 228 -20.44 -4.02 -14.62
C SER A 228 -19.28 -3.38 -13.85
N VAL A 229 -19.48 -3.16 -12.54
CA VAL A 229 -18.46 -2.56 -11.68
C VAL A 229 -17.57 -3.64 -11.05
N ARG A 230 -16.27 -3.37 -11.01
CA ARG A 230 -15.23 -4.18 -10.35
C ARG A 230 -14.44 -3.27 -9.42
N TYR A 231 -14.14 -3.75 -8.22
CA TYR A 231 -13.32 -3.00 -7.27
C TYR A 231 -12.01 -3.74 -7.04
N ALA A 232 -10.91 -3.01 -7.12
CA ALA A 232 -9.57 -3.51 -6.80
C ALA A 232 -8.97 -2.63 -5.71
N ALA A 233 -8.36 -3.23 -4.69
CA ALA A 233 -7.63 -2.52 -3.66
C ALA A 233 -6.25 -3.16 -3.42
N TYR A 234 -5.28 -2.33 -3.03
CA TYR A 234 -3.92 -2.79 -2.72
C TYR A 234 -3.81 -3.19 -1.25
N GLY A 235 -3.58 -4.48 -1.02
CA GLY A 235 -3.30 -5.06 0.28
C GLY A 235 -1.80 -5.27 0.53
N TYR A 236 -1.46 -5.55 1.79
CA TYR A 236 -0.20 -6.16 2.18
C TYR A 236 -0.48 -7.02 3.40
N HIS A 237 -0.13 -8.30 3.31
CA HIS A 237 -0.36 -9.29 4.37
C HIS A 237 0.72 -10.37 4.26
N GLY A 238 1.97 -9.91 4.18
CA GLY A 238 3.13 -10.72 3.83
C GLY A 238 3.11 -11.23 2.38
N CYS A 239 4.19 -11.91 2.00
CA CYS A 239 4.45 -12.39 0.65
C CYS A 239 5.21 -13.71 0.69
N GLU A 240 4.87 -14.66 -0.17
CA GLU A 240 5.75 -15.80 -0.42
C GLU A 240 6.91 -15.39 -1.32
N VAL A 241 8.10 -15.69 -0.83
CA VAL A 241 9.36 -15.45 -1.52
C VAL A 241 10.18 -16.74 -1.52
N LEU A 242 11.19 -16.82 -2.38
CA LEU A 242 11.99 -18.02 -2.49
C LEU A 242 13.02 -18.11 -1.36
N ILE A 243 12.89 -19.13 -0.50
CA ILE A 243 13.75 -19.37 0.67
C ILE A 243 14.13 -20.85 0.69
N ASP A 244 15.42 -21.15 0.74
CA ASP A 244 15.96 -22.53 0.70
C ASP A 244 15.37 -23.36 -0.46
N GLY A 245 15.12 -22.69 -1.58
CA GLY A 245 14.57 -23.31 -2.80
C GLY A 245 13.06 -23.49 -2.84
N ALA A 246 12.31 -23.12 -1.80
CA ALA A 246 10.84 -23.20 -1.74
C ALA A 246 10.19 -21.83 -1.55
N TYR A 247 9.03 -21.60 -2.17
CA TYR A 247 8.23 -20.40 -1.91
C TYR A 247 7.60 -20.52 -0.52
N SER A 248 8.02 -19.64 0.39
CA SER A 248 7.59 -19.65 1.78
C SER A 248 7.09 -18.27 2.18
N TRP A 249 5.97 -18.22 2.90
CA TRP A 249 5.39 -16.96 3.35
C TRP A 249 6.29 -16.30 4.40
N GLN A 250 6.45 -14.99 4.28
CA GLN A 250 7.15 -14.14 5.23
C GLN A 250 6.49 -12.75 5.26
N SER A 251 6.91 -11.89 6.19
CA SER A 251 6.52 -10.48 6.22
C SER A 251 7.61 -9.63 6.88
N TYR A 252 7.75 -8.40 6.39
CA TYR A 252 8.36 -7.30 7.16
C TYR A 252 7.73 -7.15 8.55
N THR A 253 8.57 -6.96 9.57
CA THR A 253 8.16 -6.81 10.97
C THR A 253 8.93 -5.64 11.62
N PRO A 254 8.25 -4.64 12.22
CA PRO A 254 6.80 -4.57 12.45
C PRO A 254 6.08 -3.82 11.31
N TYR A 255 4.99 -4.38 10.77
CA TYR A 255 4.16 -3.67 9.79
C TYR A 255 2.97 -2.97 10.48
N LEU A 256 3.11 -1.67 10.76
CA LEU A 256 2.14 -0.93 11.58
C LEU A 256 0.72 -0.85 10.97
N GLN A 257 0.57 -0.89 9.65
CA GLN A 257 -0.76 -0.87 9.03
C GLN A 257 -1.44 -2.25 8.99
N GLY A 258 -0.87 -3.28 9.62
CA GLY A 258 -1.31 -4.66 9.40
C GLY A 258 -2.76 -4.92 9.78
N TRP A 259 -3.21 -4.45 10.95
CA TRP A 259 -4.62 -4.58 11.34
C TRP A 259 -5.58 -3.84 10.40
N ALA A 260 -5.20 -2.66 9.89
CA ALA A 260 -6.02 -1.95 8.92
C ALA A 260 -6.05 -2.68 7.56
N LYS A 261 -4.96 -3.33 7.14
CA LYS A 261 -4.97 -4.19 5.95
C LYS A 261 -5.85 -5.43 6.14
N MET A 262 -5.85 -6.08 7.30
CA MET A 262 -6.82 -7.14 7.58
C MET A 262 -8.27 -6.63 7.55
N ARG A 263 -8.53 -5.43 8.09
CA ARG A 263 -9.85 -4.81 8.00
C ARG A 263 -10.28 -4.53 6.54
N LEU A 264 -9.35 -4.07 5.70
CA LEU A 264 -9.57 -3.87 4.25
C LEU A 264 -9.99 -5.18 3.57
N GLU A 265 -9.34 -6.29 3.91
CA GLU A 265 -9.70 -7.62 3.44
C GLU A 265 -11.10 -8.05 3.93
N ASP A 266 -11.43 -7.79 5.20
CA ASP A 266 -12.74 -8.12 5.76
C ASP A 266 -13.87 -7.37 5.05
N ILE A 267 -13.63 -6.11 4.66
CA ILE A 267 -14.56 -5.31 3.84
C ILE A 267 -14.78 -5.96 2.46
N ALA A 268 -13.71 -6.42 1.81
CA ALA A 268 -13.82 -7.10 0.52
C ALA A 268 -14.58 -8.44 0.62
N ILE A 269 -14.32 -9.22 1.69
CA ILE A 269 -15.05 -10.45 1.98
C ILE A 269 -16.55 -10.15 2.19
N ALA A 270 -16.88 -9.14 3.00
CA ALA A 270 -18.25 -8.73 3.25
C ALA A 270 -18.96 -8.28 1.96
N ALA A 271 -18.28 -7.52 1.10
CA ALA A 271 -18.80 -7.12 -0.20
C ALA A 271 -19.08 -8.34 -1.11
N TRP A 272 -18.16 -9.32 -1.15
CA TRP A 272 -18.33 -10.57 -1.90
C TRP A 272 -19.52 -11.40 -1.44
N ASN A 273 -19.75 -11.48 -0.13
CA ASN A 273 -20.91 -12.16 0.44
C ASN A 273 -22.24 -11.51 0.01
N ASN A 274 -22.20 -10.23 -0.41
CA ASN A 274 -23.32 -9.49 -0.97
C ASN A 274 -23.31 -9.46 -2.52
N GLY A 275 -22.52 -10.31 -3.17
CA GLY A 275 -22.43 -10.42 -4.63
C GLY A 275 -21.62 -9.31 -5.31
N ILE A 276 -20.97 -8.42 -4.55
CA ILE A 276 -20.17 -7.31 -5.09
C ILE A 276 -18.75 -7.82 -5.38
N LYS A 277 -18.27 -7.60 -6.61
CA LYS A 277 -16.94 -8.02 -7.06
C LYS A 277 -15.86 -7.05 -6.60
N ALA A 278 -15.55 -7.09 -5.31
CA ALA A 278 -14.48 -6.33 -4.68
C ALA A 278 -13.32 -7.24 -4.26
N THR A 279 -12.12 -6.94 -4.74
CA THR A 279 -10.96 -7.80 -4.52
C THR A 279 -9.77 -7.00 -3.97
N VAL A 280 -9.21 -7.48 -2.86
CA VAL A 280 -7.95 -6.99 -2.30
C VAL A 280 -6.82 -7.87 -2.82
N TYR A 281 -5.81 -7.24 -3.39
CA TYR A 281 -4.61 -7.89 -3.88
C TYR A 281 -3.46 -7.59 -2.92
N ASN A 282 -3.09 -8.57 -2.09
CA ASN A 282 -1.93 -8.52 -1.23
C ASN A 282 -0.67 -8.60 -2.09
N CYS A 283 0.02 -7.46 -2.19
CA CYS A 283 1.18 -7.29 -3.07
C CYS A 283 2.49 -7.42 -2.27
N PRO A 284 3.62 -7.70 -2.94
CA PRO A 284 4.91 -7.83 -2.26
C PRO A 284 5.42 -6.55 -1.60
N GLU A 285 6.46 -6.72 -0.81
CA GLU A 285 7.33 -5.66 -0.38
C GLU A 285 8.00 -4.97 -1.58
N ILE A 286 8.00 -3.64 -1.58
CA ILE A 286 8.65 -2.79 -2.58
C ILE A 286 9.24 -1.56 -1.92
N GLN A 287 10.20 -0.92 -2.60
CA GLN A 287 10.62 0.41 -2.24
C GLN A 287 9.82 1.47 -3.01
N THR A 288 9.09 2.27 -2.26
CA THR A 288 8.28 3.42 -2.69
C THR A 288 8.63 4.62 -1.83
N ASN A 289 8.12 5.80 -2.19
CA ASN A 289 8.18 6.97 -1.31
C ASN A 289 7.56 6.68 0.07
N SER A 290 6.48 5.89 0.13
CA SER A 290 5.81 5.52 1.38
C SER A 290 6.55 4.49 2.22
N SER A 291 7.42 3.66 1.62
CA SER A 291 8.18 2.63 2.33
C SER A 291 9.62 3.01 2.69
N ALA A 292 10.09 4.20 2.29
CA ALA A 292 11.41 4.71 2.65
C ALA A 292 11.64 4.86 4.17
N LEU A 293 10.57 4.88 4.97
CA LEU A 293 10.66 4.85 6.44
C LEU A 293 10.95 3.44 6.98
N PHE A 294 10.53 2.39 6.27
CA PHE A 294 10.57 0.99 6.68
C PHE A 294 11.87 0.32 6.22
N LEU A 295 13.01 0.73 6.80
CA LEU A 295 14.29 0.12 6.45
C LEU A 295 14.28 -1.39 6.73
N GLY A 296 14.78 -2.19 5.79
CA GLY A 296 14.75 -3.66 5.84
C GLY A 296 13.55 -4.30 5.15
N VAL A 297 12.54 -3.53 4.74
CA VAL A 297 11.41 -4.04 3.93
C VAL A 297 11.90 -4.61 2.59
N GLU A 298 12.98 -4.06 2.05
CA GLU A 298 13.57 -4.49 0.78
C GLU A 298 14.30 -5.83 0.85
N ASN A 299 14.63 -6.33 2.04
CA ASN A 299 15.35 -7.60 2.20
C ASN A 299 14.56 -8.76 1.55
N SER A 300 13.23 -8.70 1.62
CA SER A 300 12.32 -9.69 1.05
C SER A 300 12.17 -9.59 -0.47
N LEU A 301 12.66 -8.53 -1.10
CA LEU A 301 12.52 -8.30 -2.54
C LEU A 301 13.63 -9.00 -3.35
N TYR A 302 14.85 -9.14 -2.81
CA TYR A 302 15.98 -9.76 -3.51
C TYR A 302 15.69 -11.18 -4.05
N PRO A 303 14.99 -12.08 -3.34
CA PRO A 303 14.62 -13.40 -3.87
C PRO A 303 13.78 -13.38 -5.15
N LEU A 304 13.21 -12.23 -5.55
CA LEU A 304 12.56 -12.10 -6.86
C LEU A 304 13.53 -12.40 -7.99
N LEU A 305 14.83 -12.06 -7.87
CA LEU A 305 15.85 -12.41 -8.88
C LEU A 305 15.92 -13.91 -9.13
N ALA A 306 15.88 -14.72 -8.07
CA ALA A 306 15.88 -16.17 -8.18
C ALA A 306 14.58 -16.69 -8.81
N SER A 307 13.45 -16.04 -8.51
CA SER A 307 12.14 -16.38 -9.08
C SER A 307 12.09 -16.06 -10.58
N LEU A 308 12.60 -14.89 -10.99
CA LEU A 308 12.75 -14.47 -12.39
C LEU A 308 13.63 -15.44 -13.18
N SER A 309 14.77 -15.83 -12.61
CA SER A 309 15.68 -16.81 -13.21
C SER A 309 14.99 -18.17 -13.45
N ARG A 310 14.17 -18.66 -12.51
CA ARG A 310 13.39 -19.91 -12.67
C ARG A 310 12.40 -19.86 -13.83
N GLU A 311 11.85 -18.68 -14.11
CA GLU A 311 10.89 -18.47 -15.19
C GLU A 311 11.59 -18.04 -16.50
N GLY A 312 12.93 -17.96 -16.53
CA GLY A 312 13.72 -17.64 -17.71
C GLY A 312 13.83 -16.15 -18.05
N GLU A 313 13.46 -15.25 -17.13
CA GLU A 313 13.63 -13.80 -17.28
C GLU A 313 15.08 -13.43 -16.95
N GLN A 314 15.77 -12.73 -17.86
CA GLN A 314 17.20 -12.42 -17.78
C GLN A 314 17.54 -10.94 -17.97
N GLU A 315 16.61 -10.11 -18.44
CA GLU A 315 16.86 -8.68 -18.66
C GLU A 315 16.96 -7.94 -17.33
N ILE A 316 16.03 -8.20 -16.40
CA ILE A 316 16.05 -7.58 -15.07
C ILE A 316 17.29 -8.03 -14.31
N ALA A 317 17.62 -9.33 -14.37
CA ALA A 317 18.82 -9.85 -13.71
C ALA A 317 20.10 -9.20 -14.25
N ARG A 318 20.23 -9.02 -15.57
CA ARG A 318 21.39 -8.33 -16.16
C ARG A 318 21.49 -6.88 -15.73
N GLU A 319 20.36 -6.16 -15.69
CA GLU A 319 20.33 -4.78 -15.19
C GLU A 319 20.77 -4.72 -13.73
N CYS A 320 20.23 -5.58 -12.87
CA CYS A 320 20.62 -5.65 -11.45
C CYS A 320 22.11 -5.97 -11.25
N GLN A 321 22.68 -6.89 -12.03
CA GLN A 321 24.10 -7.21 -11.96
C GLN A 321 24.98 -6.00 -12.31
N GLY A 322 24.54 -5.13 -13.22
CA GLY A 322 25.23 -3.90 -13.59
C GLY A 322 25.26 -2.82 -12.50
N LEU A 323 24.41 -2.93 -11.48
CA LEU A 323 24.35 -1.99 -10.34
C LEU A 323 25.24 -2.41 -9.17
N LEU A 324 25.77 -3.63 -9.17
CA LEU A 324 26.60 -4.17 -8.10
C LEU A 324 28.04 -3.68 -8.20
N LYS A 325 28.73 -3.63 -7.06
CA LYS A 325 30.18 -3.33 -7.01
C LYS A 325 30.98 -4.36 -7.79
N GLU A 326 32.17 -3.95 -8.26
CA GLU A 326 33.13 -4.87 -8.87
C GLU A 326 33.42 -6.05 -7.92
N GLY A 327 33.35 -7.28 -8.45
CA GLY A 327 33.54 -8.51 -7.69
C GLY A 327 32.31 -9.03 -6.94
N VAL A 328 31.21 -8.26 -6.87
CA VAL A 328 29.95 -8.72 -6.25
C VAL A 328 29.02 -9.31 -7.32
N THR A 329 28.48 -10.50 -7.05
CA THR A 329 27.59 -11.23 -7.96
C THR A 329 26.16 -11.30 -7.44
N ILE A 330 25.20 -11.51 -8.34
CA ILE A 330 23.81 -11.82 -7.96
C ILE A 330 23.72 -13.05 -7.07
N ASP A 331 24.52 -14.09 -7.33
CA ASP A 331 24.51 -15.30 -6.50
C ASP A 331 24.90 -15.00 -5.05
N HIS A 332 25.92 -14.16 -4.84
CA HIS A 332 26.32 -13.74 -3.50
C HIS A 332 25.23 -12.89 -2.83
N LEU A 333 24.63 -11.95 -3.57
CA LEU A 333 23.50 -11.16 -3.07
C LEU A 333 22.32 -12.04 -2.62
N LEU A 334 21.97 -13.04 -3.43
CA LEU A 334 20.92 -14.01 -3.14
C LEU A 334 21.27 -14.92 -1.95
N GLU A 335 22.52 -15.35 -1.82
CA GLU A 335 23.01 -16.10 -0.67
C GLU A 335 22.81 -15.31 0.63
N ARG A 336 23.16 -14.03 0.63
CA ARG A 336 23.00 -13.16 1.81
C ARG A 336 21.55 -12.87 2.13
N ALA A 337 20.70 -12.61 1.12
CA ALA A 337 19.27 -12.47 1.31
C ALA A 337 18.63 -13.75 1.87
N ASN A 338 19.04 -14.93 1.37
CA ASN A 338 18.57 -16.21 1.89
C ASN A 338 19.02 -16.42 3.34
N ALA A 339 20.26 -16.09 3.69
CA ALA A 339 20.77 -16.20 5.06
C ALA A 339 19.97 -15.34 6.06
N TYR A 340 19.56 -14.13 5.66
CA TYR A 340 18.64 -13.32 6.46
C TYR A 340 17.29 -14.02 6.63
N LEU A 341 16.70 -14.46 5.52
CA LEU A 341 15.36 -15.02 5.53
C LEU A 341 15.28 -16.37 6.25
N SER A 342 16.30 -17.22 6.19
CA SER A 342 16.28 -18.53 6.87
C SER A 342 16.66 -18.47 8.34
N ASP A 343 17.06 -17.30 8.87
CA ASP A 343 17.48 -17.15 10.26
C ASP A 343 16.32 -17.37 11.26
N PRO A 344 16.57 -18.05 12.40
CA PRO A 344 15.59 -18.20 13.48
C PRO A 344 14.92 -16.91 13.96
N LEU A 345 15.63 -15.78 13.96
CA LEU A 345 15.09 -14.47 14.35
C LEU A 345 14.02 -13.94 13.37
N VAL A 346 14.08 -14.39 12.11
CA VAL A 346 13.13 -13.99 11.06
C VAL A 346 12.03 -15.05 10.92
N THR A 347 12.40 -16.33 10.91
CA THR A 347 11.45 -17.44 10.77
C THR A 347 10.49 -17.55 11.94
N ALA A 348 10.88 -17.13 13.14
CA ALA A 348 9.99 -17.06 14.31
C ALA A 348 8.76 -16.15 14.08
N ASN A 349 8.86 -15.15 13.19
CA ASN A 349 7.77 -14.24 12.85
C ASN A 349 6.95 -14.71 11.63
N ARG A 350 7.21 -15.91 11.10
CA ARG A 350 6.48 -16.48 9.95
C ARG A 350 5.21 -17.20 10.36
N ASP A 351 4.34 -16.50 11.06
CA ASP A 351 3.02 -16.99 11.40
C ASP A 351 1.94 -16.06 10.83
N LEU A 352 1.31 -16.50 9.74
CA LEU A 352 0.22 -15.75 9.12
C LEU A 352 -0.98 -15.60 10.08
N ALA A 353 -1.22 -16.56 10.97
CA ALA A 353 -2.40 -16.55 11.82
C ALA A 353 -2.31 -15.49 12.93
N SER A 354 -1.11 -15.17 13.41
CA SER A 354 -0.86 -14.14 14.43
C SER A 354 -0.38 -12.80 13.86
N TRP A 355 -0.30 -12.67 12.54
CA TRP A 355 0.14 -11.43 11.90
C TRP A 355 -0.83 -10.26 12.19
N PRO A 356 -0.34 -9.02 12.38
CA PRO A 356 1.07 -8.59 12.35
C PRO A 356 1.82 -8.80 13.68
N GLN A 357 3.06 -9.27 13.58
CA GLN A 357 3.94 -9.43 14.74
C GLN A 357 4.53 -8.08 15.22
N HIS A 358 4.86 -8.02 16.50
CA HIS A 358 5.67 -6.95 17.08
C HIS A 358 7.16 -7.20 16.84
N ASN A 359 7.93 -6.11 16.69
CA ASN A 359 9.39 -6.16 16.66
C ASN A 359 9.98 -6.54 18.02
N SER A 360 11.19 -7.12 17.98
CA SER A 360 12.06 -7.30 19.14
C SER A 360 13.42 -6.64 18.90
N PRO A 361 14.19 -6.32 19.95
CA PRO A 361 15.50 -5.69 19.79
C PRO A 361 16.43 -6.50 18.87
N GLN A 362 16.53 -7.81 19.09
CA GLN A 362 17.41 -8.70 18.35
C GLN A 362 16.99 -8.84 16.89
N GLN A 363 15.68 -9.04 16.63
CA GLN A 363 15.17 -9.16 15.27
C GLN A 363 15.35 -7.86 14.47
N GLN A 364 15.09 -6.72 15.09
CA GLN A 364 15.24 -5.42 14.43
C GLN A 364 16.71 -5.11 14.14
N GLU A 365 17.59 -5.33 15.10
CA GLU A 365 19.03 -5.14 14.89
C GLU A 365 19.56 -6.02 13.75
N PHE A 366 19.18 -7.30 13.75
CA PHE A 366 19.52 -8.24 12.70
C PHE A 366 19.03 -7.81 11.32
N MET A 367 17.75 -7.42 11.21
CA MET A 367 17.16 -6.92 9.96
C MET A 367 17.87 -5.69 9.41
N LEU A 368 18.15 -4.70 10.28
CA LEU A 368 18.79 -3.45 9.88
C LEU A 368 20.25 -3.66 9.46
N ASN A 369 20.98 -4.56 10.13
CA ASN A 369 22.36 -4.89 9.76
C ASN A 369 22.41 -5.61 8.40
N PHE A 370 21.50 -6.55 8.14
CA PHE A 370 21.41 -7.20 6.82
C PHE A 370 20.95 -6.24 5.72
N SER A 371 20.03 -5.33 6.02
CA SER A 371 19.64 -4.26 5.10
C SER A 371 20.83 -3.39 4.71
N ALA A 372 21.62 -2.95 5.69
CA ALA A 372 22.83 -2.18 5.44
C ALA A 372 23.87 -2.97 4.62
N GLU A 373 24.03 -4.27 4.88
CA GLU A 373 24.91 -5.16 4.13
C GLU A 373 24.47 -5.27 2.66
N LEU A 374 23.21 -5.64 2.41
CA LEU A 374 22.65 -5.86 1.07
C LEU A 374 22.60 -4.55 0.26
N LEU A 375 22.21 -3.43 0.87
CA LEU A 375 22.28 -2.12 0.21
C LEU A 375 23.74 -1.73 -0.09
N GLY A 376 24.66 -2.08 0.80
CA GLY A 376 26.10 -1.85 0.65
C GLY A 376 26.76 -2.63 -0.49
N MET A 377 26.06 -3.60 -1.11
CA MET A 377 26.54 -4.32 -2.29
C MET A 377 26.42 -3.53 -3.60
N ASN A 378 25.58 -2.49 -3.64
CA ASN A 378 25.42 -1.62 -4.80
C ASN A 378 26.62 -0.68 -4.97
N ALA A 379 26.98 -0.37 -6.21
CA ALA A 379 28.07 0.55 -6.54
C ALA A 379 27.70 2.01 -6.20
N ASP A 380 26.43 2.39 -6.41
CA ASP A 380 25.86 3.69 -6.02
C ASP A 380 24.66 3.46 -5.09
N GLN A 381 24.57 4.23 -4.01
CA GLN A 381 23.45 4.21 -3.07
C GLN A 381 22.16 4.81 -3.65
N LYS A 382 22.23 5.53 -4.77
CA LYS A 382 21.08 6.11 -5.48
C LYS A 382 20.54 5.19 -6.58
N GLU A 383 21.37 4.27 -7.07
CA GLU A 383 21.03 3.34 -8.16
C GLU A 383 21.18 1.91 -7.64
N ILE A 384 20.13 1.43 -6.96
CA ILE A 384 20.15 0.17 -6.23
C ILE A 384 19.30 -0.91 -6.91
N VAL A 385 19.70 -2.17 -6.76
CA VAL A 385 18.98 -3.36 -7.27
C VAL A 385 17.48 -3.32 -6.93
N CYS A 386 17.12 -2.96 -5.70
CA CYS A 386 15.72 -2.92 -5.26
C CYS A 386 14.87 -1.90 -6.04
N ALA A 387 15.45 -0.86 -6.62
CA ALA A 387 14.72 0.08 -7.47
C ALA A 387 14.28 -0.57 -8.78
N VAL A 388 15.16 -1.38 -9.39
CA VAL A 388 14.86 -2.17 -10.59
C VAL A 388 13.81 -3.23 -10.29
N LEU A 389 14.01 -3.99 -9.20
CA LEU A 389 13.07 -5.03 -8.79
C LEU A 389 11.68 -4.45 -8.46
N SER A 390 11.63 -3.32 -7.76
CA SER A 390 10.36 -2.65 -7.45
C SER A 390 9.62 -2.24 -8.73
N ARG A 391 10.33 -1.71 -9.73
CA ARG A 391 9.74 -1.37 -11.04
C ARG A 391 9.15 -2.60 -11.73
N GLY A 392 9.87 -3.73 -11.74
CA GLY A 392 9.35 -5.00 -12.25
C GLY A 392 8.10 -5.44 -11.50
N VAL A 393 8.10 -5.36 -10.17
CA VAL A 393 6.92 -5.67 -9.34
C VAL A 393 5.74 -4.76 -9.68
N PHE A 394 5.91 -3.45 -9.90
CA PHE A 394 4.80 -2.55 -10.27
C PHE A 394 4.13 -2.98 -11.57
N GLN A 395 4.93 -3.32 -12.58
CA GLN A 395 4.45 -3.76 -13.89
C GLN A 395 3.73 -5.11 -13.78
N GLY A 396 4.36 -6.08 -13.13
CA GLY A 396 3.80 -7.41 -12.92
C GLY A 396 2.48 -7.37 -12.14
N VAL A 397 2.46 -6.66 -11.00
CA VAL A 397 1.25 -6.50 -10.18
C VAL A 397 0.16 -5.75 -10.93
N GLY A 398 0.50 -4.64 -11.62
CA GLY A 398 -0.46 -3.85 -12.38
C GLY A 398 -1.25 -4.70 -13.38
N ARG A 399 -0.53 -5.52 -14.15
CA ARG A 399 -1.16 -6.38 -15.15
C ARG A 399 -1.86 -7.59 -14.56
N LEU A 400 -1.32 -8.23 -13.52
CA LEU A 400 -2.02 -9.31 -12.80
C LEU A 400 -3.34 -8.82 -12.22
N MET A 401 -3.36 -7.65 -11.59
CA MET A 401 -4.57 -7.04 -11.04
C MET A 401 -5.55 -6.66 -12.13
N PHE A 402 -5.08 -6.06 -13.22
CA PHE A 402 -5.93 -5.68 -14.36
C PHE A 402 -6.63 -6.90 -14.97
N ASP A 403 -5.85 -7.94 -15.32
CA ASP A 403 -6.35 -9.17 -15.92
C ASP A 403 -7.30 -9.92 -14.95
N SER A 404 -6.91 -10.06 -13.69
CA SER A 404 -7.75 -10.71 -12.66
C SER A 404 -9.07 -9.96 -12.39
N SER A 405 -9.07 -8.62 -12.48
CA SER A 405 -10.25 -7.81 -12.14
C SER A 405 -11.38 -7.91 -13.17
N TRP A 406 -11.12 -8.44 -14.37
CA TRP A 406 -12.18 -8.70 -15.35
C TRP A 406 -13.21 -9.72 -14.84
N GLU A 407 -12.71 -10.84 -14.31
CA GLU A 407 -13.53 -11.93 -13.80
C GLU A 407 -12.95 -12.50 -12.49
N PRO A 408 -12.93 -11.70 -11.40
CA PRO A 408 -12.29 -12.10 -10.15
C PRO A 408 -13.04 -13.29 -9.54
N LYS A 409 -12.28 -14.27 -9.05
CA LYS A 409 -12.83 -15.51 -8.47
C LYS A 409 -12.77 -15.56 -6.94
N ALA A 410 -12.17 -14.57 -6.30
CA ALA A 410 -12.10 -14.45 -4.85
C ALA A 410 -12.05 -12.98 -4.39
N PRO A 411 -12.44 -12.70 -3.13
CA PRO A 411 -12.28 -11.37 -2.53
C PRO A 411 -10.82 -11.04 -2.22
N LEU A 412 -9.95 -12.04 -2.09
CA LEU A 412 -8.56 -11.86 -1.67
C LEU A 412 -7.63 -12.66 -2.59
N TYR A 413 -6.51 -12.05 -2.97
CA TYR A 413 -5.39 -12.74 -3.62
C TYR A 413 -4.05 -12.30 -3.06
N TRP A 414 -3.10 -13.22 -2.93
CA TRP A 414 -1.69 -12.91 -2.75
C TRP A 414 -0.99 -12.98 -4.11
N LEU A 415 -0.33 -11.88 -4.47
CA LEU A 415 0.51 -11.78 -5.66
C LEU A 415 1.96 -11.99 -5.23
N ASN A 416 2.33 -13.24 -5.02
CA ASN A 416 3.66 -13.61 -4.54
C ASN A 416 4.72 -13.55 -5.64
N HIS A 417 5.99 -13.78 -5.29
CA HIS A 417 7.10 -13.73 -6.25
C HIS A 417 6.97 -14.74 -7.40
N ASP A 418 6.33 -15.89 -7.18
CA ASP A 418 6.13 -16.92 -8.22
C ASP A 418 5.29 -16.39 -9.39
N VAL A 419 4.08 -15.88 -9.12
CA VAL A 419 3.19 -15.39 -10.17
C VAL A 419 3.68 -14.10 -10.80
N ILE A 420 4.39 -13.26 -10.03
CA ILE A 420 5.01 -12.04 -10.55
C ILE A 420 6.13 -12.41 -11.54
N ALA A 421 7.01 -13.33 -11.17
CA ALA A 421 8.06 -13.80 -12.07
C ALA A 421 7.48 -14.43 -13.35
N ARG A 422 6.43 -15.27 -13.23
CA ARG A 422 5.72 -15.83 -14.39
C ARG A 422 5.14 -14.75 -15.28
N ARG A 423 4.56 -13.69 -14.70
CA ARG A 423 4.00 -12.59 -15.47
C ARG A 423 5.08 -11.82 -16.22
N LEU A 424 6.21 -11.52 -15.57
CA LEU A 424 7.30 -10.75 -16.16
C LEU A 424 8.09 -11.53 -17.22
N ALA A 425 8.16 -12.85 -17.10
CA ALA A 425 8.78 -13.72 -18.10
C ALA A 425 7.94 -13.88 -19.37
N ARG A 426 6.62 -13.69 -19.29
CA ARG A 426 5.74 -13.74 -20.46
C ARG A 426 5.97 -12.51 -21.34
N LYS A 427 6.46 -12.76 -22.56
CA LYS A 427 6.45 -11.76 -23.63
C LYS A 427 5.03 -11.79 -24.24
N ASP A 428 4.30 -10.69 -24.08
CA ASP A 428 2.97 -10.48 -24.68
C ASP A 428 3.04 -10.47 -26.22
#